data_AF-A0A9P4P1A5-F1
#
_entry.id   AF-A0A9P4P1A5-F1
#
_cell.length_a   1.000
_cell.length_b   1.000
_cell.length_c   1.000
_cell.angle_alpha   90.00
_cell.angle_beta   90.00
_cell.angle_gamma   90.00
#
_symmetry.space_group_name_H-M   'P 1'
#
loop_
_entity.id
_entity.type
_entity.pdbx_description
1 polymer ?
#
loop_
_entity_poly.entity_id
_entity_poly.type
_entity_poly.pdbx_seq_one_letter_code
_entity_poly.pdbx_strand_id
1 'polypeptide(L)'
;LIGLKLDEFIKHRTEKQPPCHDWNSDGCSKVPHTPFGFHFTPSCYRHDFGYRNLKLQRRFTPDSREKLDLTFIIDLFNECKVYGSNRRWFCRLIAILYYSGVRMFG
;
A
#
# COMPACT_ATOMS: atom_id res chain seq x y z
N LEU A 1 -12.11 3.26 -5.47
CA LEU A 1 -11.39 2.26 -4.64
C LEU A 1 -10.05 2.77 -4.12
N ILE A 2 -9.10 3.18 -4.97
CA ILE A 2 -7.77 3.66 -4.49
C ILE A 2 -7.87 4.97 -3.67
N GLY A 3 -8.79 5.86 -4.03
CA GLY A 3 -9.03 7.13 -3.30
C GLY A 3 -9.93 7.02 -2.06
N LEU A 4 -10.34 5.82 -1.65
CA LEU A 4 -11.14 5.62 -0.43
C LEU A 4 -10.27 5.72 0.81
N LYS A 5 -10.89 5.79 1.99
CA LYS A 5 -10.16 5.52 3.24
C LYS A 5 -9.64 4.09 3.23
N LEU A 6 -8.49 3.86 3.89
CA LEU A 6 -7.85 2.54 3.86
C LEU A 6 -8.78 1.45 4.41
N ASP A 7 -9.47 1.70 5.54
CA ASP A 7 -10.40 0.74 6.13
C ASP A 7 -11.57 0.39 5.20
N GLU A 8 -12.08 1.37 4.46
CA GLU A 8 -13.15 1.16 3.48
C GLU A 8 -12.66 0.33 2.30
N PHE A 9 -11.46 0.61 1.80
CA PHE A 9 -10.81 -0.23 0.79
C PHE A 9 -10.64 -1.67 1.28
N ILE A 10 -10.25 -1.88 2.54
CA ILE A 10 -10.05 -3.22 3.10
C ILE A 10 -11.37 -3.99 3.19
N LYS A 11 -12.50 -3.33 3.46
CA LYS A 11 -13.83 -3.98 3.37
C LYS A 11 -14.09 -4.50 1.96
N HIS A 12 -13.96 -3.63 0.95
CA HIS A 12 -14.11 -4.02 -0.46
C HIS A 12 -13.17 -5.16 -0.87
N ARG A 13 -11.92 -5.12 -0.42
CA ARG A 13 -10.94 -6.19 -0.69
C ARG A 13 -11.35 -7.51 -0.06
N THR A 14 -11.80 -7.49 1.19
CA THR A 14 -12.21 -8.69 1.92
C THR A 14 -13.38 -9.37 1.21
N GLU A 15 -14.31 -8.56 0.70
CA GLU A 15 -15.47 -9.02 -0.04
C GLU A 15 -15.17 -9.30 -1.53
N LYS A 16 -14.00 -8.88 -2.03
CA LYS A 16 -13.61 -8.88 -3.45
C LYS A 16 -14.66 -8.19 -4.35
N GLN A 17 -15.17 -7.05 -3.89
CA GLN A 17 -16.25 -6.31 -4.53
C GLN A 17 -15.78 -4.93 -5.03
N PRO A 18 -16.03 -4.57 -6.31
CA PRO A 18 -16.70 -5.37 -7.35
C PRO A 18 -15.78 -6.46 -7.94
N PRO A 19 -16.34 -7.58 -8.44
CA PRO A 19 -15.58 -8.73 -8.92
C PRO A 19 -14.86 -8.48 -10.25
N CYS A 20 -15.16 -7.39 -10.95
CA CYS A 20 -14.51 -7.03 -12.21
C CYS A 20 -13.07 -6.50 -12.03
N HIS A 21 -12.63 -6.25 -10.80
CA HIS A 21 -11.25 -5.85 -10.51
C HIS A 21 -10.36 -7.04 -10.16
N ASP A 22 -9.06 -6.91 -10.45
CA ASP A 22 -8.07 -7.85 -9.95
C ASP A 22 -7.78 -7.57 -8.47
N TRP A 23 -8.22 -8.49 -7.61
CA TRP A 23 -8.00 -8.45 -6.15
C TRP A 23 -6.79 -9.26 -5.70
N ASN A 24 -6.06 -9.92 -6.62
CA ASN A 24 -4.86 -10.68 -6.27
C ASN A 24 -3.78 -9.74 -5.74
N SER A 25 -2.99 -10.23 -4.80
CA SER A 25 -1.93 -9.46 -4.17
C SER A 25 -1.04 -10.40 -3.39
N ASP A 26 0.26 -10.17 -3.52
CA ASP A 26 1.33 -10.84 -2.79
C ASP A 26 1.67 -10.09 -1.49
N GLY A 27 1.00 -8.96 -1.23
CA GLY A 27 1.13 -8.17 -0.02
C GLY A 27 2.53 -7.57 0.06
N CYS A 28 3.11 -7.54 1.25
CA CYS A 28 4.46 -6.99 1.42
C CYS A 28 5.57 -8.02 1.19
N SER A 29 5.32 -9.12 0.46
CA SER A 29 6.22 -10.28 0.35
C SER A 29 7.60 -9.99 -0.25
N LYS A 30 7.71 -8.93 -1.07
CA LYS A 30 8.99 -8.47 -1.65
C LYS A 30 9.85 -7.68 -0.66
N VAL A 31 9.34 -7.46 0.55
CA VAL A 31 10.04 -6.81 1.64
C VAL A 31 10.20 -7.84 2.76
N PRO A 32 11.39 -7.97 3.40
CA PRO A 32 11.60 -8.96 4.45
C PRO A 32 10.46 -8.90 5.48
N HIS A 33 9.80 -10.04 5.67
CA HIS A 33 8.52 -10.15 6.36
C HIS A 33 8.55 -9.44 7.72
N THR A 34 7.63 -8.48 7.88
CA THR A 34 7.40 -7.69 9.10
C THR A 34 8.70 -7.19 9.73
N PRO A 35 9.34 -6.16 9.15
CA PRO A 35 10.38 -5.46 9.87
C PRO A 35 9.68 -4.84 11.08
N PHE A 36 9.84 -5.49 12.24
CA PHE A 36 9.54 -4.92 13.55
C PHE A 36 8.06 -4.85 13.97
N GLY A 37 7.19 -5.65 13.34
CA GLY A 37 5.80 -5.84 13.80
C GLY A 37 4.86 -4.65 13.53
N PHE A 38 5.06 -3.93 12.42
CA PHE A 38 4.15 -2.90 11.92
C PHE A 38 3.11 -3.48 10.97
N HIS A 39 1.85 -3.04 11.07
CA HIS A 39 0.75 -3.56 10.27
C HIS A 39 0.65 -2.90 8.88
N PHE A 40 1.69 -3.04 8.05
CA PHE A 40 1.75 -2.47 6.70
C PHE A 40 1.01 -3.29 5.62
N THR A 41 0.56 -4.49 5.97
CA THR A 41 -0.15 -5.40 5.05
C THR A 41 -1.35 -4.74 4.34
N PRO A 42 -2.25 -4.00 5.03
CA PRO A 42 -3.34 -3.28 4.37
C PRO A 42 -2.87 -2.27 3.31
N SER A 43 -1.78 -1.55 3.60
CA SER A 43 -1.19 -0.58 2.67
C SER A 43 -0.65 -1.28 1.41
N CYS A 44 0.07 -2.39 1.60
CA CYS A 44 0.58 -3.20 0.47
C CYS A 44 -0.56 -3.76 -0.38
N TYR A 45 -1.64 -4.23 0.25
CA TYR A 45 -2.83 -4.69 -0.45
C TYR A 45 -3.46 -3.62 -1.35
N ARG A 46 -3.48 -2.36 -0.90
CA ARG A 46 -4.00 -1.26 -1.71
C ARG A 46 -3.05 -0.86 -2.84
N HIS A 47 -1.75 -0.90 -2.58
CA HIS A 47 -0.72 -0.64 -3.59
C HIS A 47 -0.76 -1.68 -4.72
N ASP A 48 -0.79 -2.96 -4.38
CA ASP A 48 -0.90 -4.07 -5.35
C ASP A 48 -2.16 -3.96 -6.20
N PHE A 49 -3.30 -3.69 -5.56
CA PHE A 49 -4.58 -3.48 -6.24
C PHE A 49 -4.47 -2.38 -7.28
N GLY A 50 -3.87 -1.24 -6.91
CA GLY A 50 -3.65 -0.12 -7.83
C GLY A 50 -2.76 -0.50 -8.99
N TYR A 51 -1.62 -1.16 -8.71
CA TYR A 51 -0.65 -1.58 -9.73
C TYR A 51 -1.29 -2.50 -10.78
N ARG A 52 -1.99 -3.54 -10.31
CA ARG A 52 -2.62 -4.54 -11.17
C ARG A 52 -3.73 -3.94 -12.02
N ASN A 53 -4.65 -3.21 -11.41
CA ASN A 53 -5.82 -2.69 -12.12
C ASN A 53 -5.44 -1.54 -13.07
N LEU A 54 -4.49 -0.67 -12.71
CA LEU A 54 -4.00 0.35 -13.65
C LEU A 54 -3.30 -0.27 -14.87
N LYS A 55 -2.53 -1.35 -14.67
CA LYS A 55 -1.89 -2.09 -15.77
C LYS A 55 -2.94 -2.76 -16.67
N LEU A 56 -3.92 -3.46 -16.09
CA LEU A 56 -5.01 -4.11 -16.83
C LEU A 56 -5.86 -3.09 -17.61
N GLN A 57 -6.09 -1.92 -17.04
CA GLN A 57 -6.83 -0.82 -17.67
C GLN A 57 -6.01 -0.05 -18.72
N ARG A 58 -4.72 -0.39 -18.92
CA ARG A 58 -3.79 0.35 -19.79
C ARG A 58 -3.64 1.83 -19.40
N ARG A 59 -3.73 2.12 -18.09
CA ARG A 59 -3.61 3.46 -17.50
C ARG A 59 -2.39 3.60 -16.60
N PHE A 60 -1.48 2.63 -16.61
CA PHE A 60 -0.27 2.63 -15.82
C PHE A 60 0.82 3.54 -16.45
N THR A 61 0.63 4.85 -16.28
CA THR A 61 1.60 5.90 -16.67
C THR A 61 2.50 6.29 -15.49
N PRO A 62 3.64 6.98 -15.74
CA PRO A 62 4.49 7.51 -14.68
C PRO A 62 3.72 8.33 -13.63
N ASP A 63 2.81 9.21 -14.06
CA ASP A 63 1.99 10.04 -13.15
C ASP A 63 1.03 9.20 -12.30
N SER A 64 0.39 8.19 -12.91
CA SER A 64 -0.54 7.31 -12.18
C SER A 64 0.19 6.46 -11.14
N ARG A 65 1.39 6.01 -11.50
CA ARG A 65 2.29 5.26 -10.62
C ARG A 65 2.75 6.14 -9.47
N GLU A 66 3.20 7.36 -9.74
CA GLU A 66 3.63 8.29 -8.69
C GLU A 66 2.50 8.58 -7.69
N LYS A 67 1.29 8.86 -8.18
CA LYS A 67 0.11 9.06 -7.31
C LYS A 67 -0.19 7.83 -6.44
N LEU A 68 -0.02 6.63 -6.99
CA LEU A 68 -0.21 5.39 -6.26
C LEU A 68 0.89 5.18 -5.20
N ASP A 69 2.15 5.41 -5.53
CA ASP A 69 3.28 5.32 -4.61
C ASP A 69 3.15 6.37 -3.47
N LEU A 70 2.68 7.58 -3.78
CA LEU A 70 2.38 8.62 -2.79
C LEU A 70 1.23 8.21 -1.86
N THR A 71 0.17 7.61 -2.43
CA THR A 71 -0.95 7.06 -1.64
C THR A 71 -0.46 5.97 -0.69
N PHE A 72 0.50 5.16 -1.12
CA PHE A 72 1.09 4.10 -0.31
C PHE A 72 1.88 4.64 0.89
N ILE A 73 2.79 5.61 0.71
CA ILE A 73 3.50 6.19 1.86
C ILE A 73 2.56 6.88 2.85
N ILE A 74 1.49 7.51 2.36
CA ILE A 74 0.45 8.11 3.22
C ILE A 74 -0.22 7.05 4.10
N ASP A 75 -0.54 5.88 3.55
CA ASP A 75 -1.11 4.77 4.34
C ASP A 75 -0.15 4.27 5.41
N LEU A 76 1.11 4.05 5.03
CA LEU A 76 2.13 3.59 5.96
C LEU A 76 2.30 4.58 7.12
N PHE A 77 2.31 5.88 6.82
CA PHE A 77 2.39 6.92 7.85
C PHE A 77 1.13 7.03 8.71
N ASN A 78 -0.04 6.74 8.15
CA ASN A 78 -1.29 6.68 8.92
C ASN A 78 -1.27 5.50 9.89
N GLU A 79 -0.80 4.32 9.45
CA GLU A 79 -0.56 3.18 10.33
C GLU A 79 0.42 3.56 11.45
N CYS A 80 1.49 4.30 11.14
CA CYS A 80 2.42 4.76 12.16
C CYS A 80 1.79 5.65 13.25
N LYS A 81 0.60 6.21 13.03
CA LYS A 81 -0.07 7.06 14.02
C LYS A 81 -0.61 6.26 15.21
N VAL A 82 -0.84 4.96 15.10
CA VAL A 82 -1.39 4.16 16.20
C VAL A 82 -0.35 3.84 17.29
N TYR A 83 0.93 4.00 16.99
CA TYR A 83 2.03 3.71 17.91
C TYR A 83 2.45 4.93 18.73
N GLY A 84 2.98 4.69 19.95
CA GLY A 84 3.61 5.72 20.79
C GLY A 84 4.91 6.28 20.18
N SER A 85 5.38 7.42 20.70
CA SER A 85 6.40 8.28 20.05
C SER A 85 7.63 7.55 19.48
N ASN A 86 8.33 6.73 20.27
CA ASN A 86 9.55 6.04 19.82
C ASN A 86 9.25 5.03 18.70
N ARG A 87 8.18 4.24 18.87
CA ARG A 87 7.76 3.23 17.90
C ARG A 87 7.17 3.87 16.64
N ARG A 88 6.49 5.01 16.75
CA ARG A 88 6.03 5.83 15.63
C ARG A 88 7.18 6.37 14.80
N TRP A 89 8.23 6.90 15.44
CA TRP A 89 9.42 7.38 14.72
C TRP A 89 10.06 6.26 13.90
N PHE A 90 10.28 5.10 14.54
CA PHE A 90 10.84 3.94 13.87
C PHE A 90 9.93 3.41 12.76
N CYS A 91 8.62 3.34 12.99
CA CYS A 91 7.64 2.99 11.96
C CYS A 91 7.76 3.88 10.72
N ARG A 92 7.90 5.20 10.89
CA ARG A 92 8.04 6.14 9.78
C ARG A 92 9.33 5.91 8.99
N LEU A 93 10.44 5.55 9.65
CA LEU A 93 11.67 5.19 8.94
C LEU A 93 11.46 3.97 8.06
N ILE A 94 10.83 2.92 8.60
CA ILE A 94 10.51 1.72 7.82
C ILE A 94 9.55 2.06 6.66
N ALA A 95 8.55 2.90 6.90
CA ALA A 95 7.63 3.36 5.85
C ALA A 95 8.35 4.08 4.70
N ILE A 96 9.37 4.90 5.01
CA ILE A 96 10.22 5.53 4.00
C ILE A 96 11.00 4.48 3.22
N LEU A 97 11.57 3.46 3.87
CA LEU A 97 12.27 2.37 3.17
C LEU A 97 11.35 1.61 2.20
N TYR A 98 10.11 1.34 2.62
CA TYR A 98 9.09 0.71 1.75
C TYR A 98 8.79 1.58 0.53
N TYR A 99 8.57 2.88 0.75
CA TYR A 99 8.32 3.84 -0.33
C TYR A 99 9.51 3.92 -1.31
N SER A 100 10.74 4.04 -0.79
CA SER A 100 11.94 4.05 -1.62
C SER A 100 12.08 2.78 -2.46
N GLY A 101 11.77 1.60 -1.89
CA GLY A 101 11.76 0.33 -2.61
C GLY A 101 10.81 0.34 -3.81
N VAL A 102 9.55 0.75 -3.63
CA VAL A 102 8.58 0.80 -4.74
C VAL A 102 8.91 1.86 -5.79
N ARG A 103 9.57 2.97 -5.39
CA ARG A 103 10.04 4.00 -6.33
C ARG A 103 11.21 3.53 -7.19
N MET A 104 12.11 2.72 -6.64
CA MET A 104 13.26 2.19 -7.39
C MET A 104 12.92 0.98 -8.26
N PHE A 105 12.07 0.07 -7.76
CA PHE A 105 11.88 -1.26 -8.38
C PHE A 105 10.47 -1.54 -8.90
N GLY A 106 9.50 -0.65 -8.65
CA GLY A 106 8.13 -0.77 -9.17
C GLY A 106 8.03 -0.62 -10.68
#